data_AF-A0A536AIT3-F1
#
_entry.id   AF-A0A536AIT3-F1
#
_cell.length_a   1.000
_cell.length_b   1.000
_cell.length_c   1.000
_cell.angle_alpha   90.00
_cell.angle_beta   90.00
_cell.angle_gamma   90.00
#
_symmetry.space_group_name_H-M   'P 1'
#
loop_
_entity.id
_entity.type
_entity.pdbx_description
1 polymer ?
#
loop_
_entity_poly.entity_id
_entity_poly.type
_entity_poly.pdbx_seq_one_letter_code
_entity_poly.pdbx_strand_id
1 'polypeptide(L)'
;GLLLAYARYGEHWFDHPEVKPGDERVGQVPPLPKEAQKAETPQETFVESGRGELKKRAKKFLGWREKVLTHEEVEDVHKMRVASRRLRATMDAYEPASKAKPFKQAYREVKKAADLLGIVRDTDVMTQHVGDLLQQAPNEETEGMQWLIDRLSAYRKQQQQVLEDYLQNADEKKIQDKIKSCIPKGASSNGQS
;
A
#
# COMPACT_ATOMS: atom_id res chain seq x y z
N GLY A 1 31.45 7.04 4.18
CA GLY A 1 32.87 6.68 3.97
C GLY A 1 33.00 5.81 2.74
N LEU A 2 32.99 4.49 2.90
CA LEU A 2 33.23 3.52 1.82
C LEU A 2 31.96 2.98 1.13
N LEU A 3 30.93 2.62 1.91
CA LEU A 3 29.68 2.06 1.38
C LEU A 3 28.92 3.01 0.44
N LEU A 4 28.96 4.32 0.73
CA LEU A 4 28.32 5.35 -0.10
C LEU A 4 29.07 5.58 -1.42
N ALA A 5 30.39 5.39 -1.44
CA ALA A 5 31.20 5.50 -2.64
C ALA A 5 31.00 4.27 -3.54
N TYR A 6 31.01 3.07 -2.97
CA TYR A 6 30.72 1.83 -3.69
C TYR A 6 29.32 1.83 -4.33
N ALA A 7 28.30 2.25 -3.59
CA ALA A 7 26.93 2.32 -4.09
C ALA A 7 26.74 3.31 -5.26
N ARG A 8 27.68 4.25 -5.44
CA ARG A 8 27.58 5.32 -6.43
C ARG A 8 28.45 5.10 -7.67
N TYR A 9 29.59 4.43 -7.52
CA TYR A 9 30.60 4.29 -8.58
C TYR A 9 30.95 2.84 -8.94
N GLY A 10 30.40 1.83 -8.23
CA GLY A 10 30.64 0.40 -8.52
C GLY A 10 32.00 -0.12 -8.05
N GLU A 11 32.43 -1.30 -8.53
CA GLU A 11 33.66 -1.97 -8.06
C GLU A 11 34.95 -1.20 -8.35
N HIS A 12 34.99 -0.39 -9.41
CA HIS A 12 36.18 0.37 -9.84
C HIS A 12 36.29 1.78 -9.24
N TRP A 13 35.58 2.05 -8.13
CA TRP A 13 35.53 3.40 -7.56
C TRP A 13 36.89 3.94 -7.06
N PHE A 14 37.89 3.07 -6.86
CA PHE A 14 39.27 3.45 -6.55
C PHE A 14 40.05 4.03 -7.75
N ASP A 15 39.62 3.75 -8.98
CA ASP A 15 40.28 4.22 -10.20
C ASP A 15 39.73 5.56 -10.71
N HIS A 16 38.81 6.18 -9.96
CA HIS A 16 38.17 7.43 -10.37
C HIS A 16 39.18 8.60 -10.28
N PRO A 17 39.34 9.43 -11.33
CA PRO A 17 40.37 10.48 -11.42
C PRO A 17 40.30 11.58 -10.34
N GLU A 18 39.20 11.62 -9.59
CA GLU A 18 38.97 12.56 -8.49
C GLU A 18 39.41 12.03 -7.10
N VAL A 19 39.71 10.74 -6.98
CA VAL A 19 40.22 10.09 -5.77
C VAL A 19 41.72 9.87 -5.94
N LYS A 20 42.55 10.66 -5.24
CA LYS A 20 44.02 10.56 -5.36
C LYS A 20 44.59 9.61 -4.30
N PRO A 21 45.62 8.81 -4.61
CA PRO A 21 46.35 8.07 -3.59
C PRO A 21 46.99 9.06 -2.59
N GLY A 22 46.65 8.95 -1.31
CA GLY A 22 47.12 9.87 -0.25
C GLY A 22 46.09 10.89 0.24
N ASP A 23 44.81 10.72 -0.09
CA ASP A 23 43.75 11.62 0.33
C ASP A 23 43.38 11.44 1.82
N GLU A 24 43.98 12.26 2.70
CA GLU A 24 43.84 12.21 4.17
C GLU A 24 42.48 12.70 4.72
N ARG A 25 41.47 12.88 3.86
CA ARG A 25 40.12 13.34 4.24
C ARG A 25 39.32 12.25 4.95
N VAL A 26 39.76 11.83 6.12
CA VAL A 26 38.97 10.98 7.03
C VAL A 26 37.78 11.80 7.54
N GLY A 27 36.60 11.55 6.98
CA GLY A 27 35.33 12.13 7.46
C GLY A 27 34.75 13.27 6.61
N GLN A 28 35.40 13.72 5.54
CA GLN A 28 34.81 14.66 4.59
C GLN A 28 34.29 13.94 3.34
N VAL A 29 33.00 14.14 3.04
CA VAL A 29 32.37 13.64 1.82
C VAL A 29 32.95 14.41 0.63
N PRO A 30 33.50 13.75 -0.40
CA PRO A 30 33.97 14.44 -1.60
C PRO A 30 32.84 15.26 -2.23
N PRO A 31 33.14 16.45 -2.80
CA PRO A 31 32.13 17.24 -3.47
C PRO A 31 31.51 16.45 -4.63
N LEU A 32 30.20 16.61 -4.80
CA LEU A 32 29.44 15.96 -5.88
C LEU A 32 30.04 16.32 -7.26
N PRO A 33 30.23 15.34 -8.17
CA PRO A 33 30.64 15.61 -9.53
C PRO A 33 29.74 16.66 -10.18
N LYS A 34 30.32 17.61 -10.93
CA LYS A 34 29.56 18.70 -11.57
C LYS A 34 28.48 18.18 -12.53
N GLU A 35 28.64 16.97 -13.06
CA GLU A 35 27.64 16.28 -13.90
C GLU A 35 26.42 15.81 -13.10
N ALA A 36 26.60 15.42 -11.82
CA ALA A 36 25.49 15.11 -10.91
C ALA A 36 24.72 16.36 -10.46
N GLN A 37 25.30 17.55 -10.62
CA GLN A 37 24.61 18.84 -10.40
C GLN A 37 23.80 19.30 -11.62
N LYS A 38 24.07 18.72 -12.80
CA LYS A 38 23.44 19.08 -14.08
C LYS A 38 22.36 18.11 -14.55
N ALA A 39 22.21 16.98 -13.87
CA ALA A 39 21.05 16.12 -14.03
C ALA A 39 19.88 16.66 -13.18
N GLU A 40 19.33 17.80 -13.57
CA GLU A 40 17.98 18.19 -13.14
C GLU A 40 16.99 17.23 -13.82
N THR A 41 16.93 15.98 -13.35
CA THR A 41 15.66 15.25 -13.46
C THR A 41 14.61 16.13 -12.79
N PRO A 42 13.47 16.45 -13.45
CA PRO A 42 12.43 17.24 -12.82
C PRO A 42 12.13 16.64 -11.45
N GLN A 43 12.51 17.33 -10.38
CA GLN A 43 12.23 16.87 -9.03
C GLN A 43 10.72 16.97 -8.86
N GLU A 44 10.04 15.83 -9.01
CA GLU A 44 8.60 15.73 -8.82
C GLU A 44 8.25 16.34 -7.46
N THR A 45 7.37 17.34 -7.47
CA THR A 45 6.96 17.98 -6.22
C THR A 45 6.23 16.97 -5.34
N PHE A 46 6.23 17.18 -4.02
CA PHE A 46 5.48 16.32 -3.08
C PHE A 46 4.00 16.16 -3.48
N VAL A 47 3.40 17.23 -4.02
CA VAL A 47 2.01 17.26 -4.50
C VAL A 47 1.83 16.38 -5.75
N GLU A 48 2.75 16.46 -6.71
CA GLU A 48 2.71 15.64 -7.94
C GLU A 48 2.90 14.15 -7.62
N SER A 49 3.88 13.84 -6.76
CA SER A 49 4.17 12.48 -6.32
C SER A 49 3.00 11.87 -5.56
N GLY A 50 2.36 12.65 -4.68
CA GLY A 50 1.16 12.22 -3.98
C GLY A 50 0.01 11.90 -4.92
N ARG A 51 -0.20 12.71 -5.96
CA ARG A 51 -1.26 12.45 -6.95
C ARG A 51 -0.99 11.16 -7.74
N GLY A 52 0.26 10.95 -8.15
CA GLY A 52 0.69 9.74 -8.85
C GLY A 52 0.50 8.49 -7.99
N GLU A 53 1.00 8.52 -6.76
CA GLU A 53 0.98 7.37 -5.85
C GLU A 53 -0.44 7.04 -5.38
N LEU A 54 -1.26 8.03 -5.02
CA LEU A 54 -2.68 7.81 -4.67
C LEU A 54 -3.45 7.17 -5.83
N LYS A 55 -3.27 7.67 -7.06
CA LYS A 55 -3.92 7.09 -8.25
C LYS A 55 -3.50 5.64 -8.46
N LYS A 56 -2.19 5.35 -8.37
CA LYS A 56 -1.64 4.00 -8.53
C LYS A 56 -2.19 3.04 -7.48
N ARG A 57 -2.21 3.45 -6.21
CA ARG A 57 -2.71 2.62 -5.10
C ARG A 57 -4.21 2.41 -5.18
N ALA A 58 -4.98 3.44 -5.55
CA ALA A 58 -6.42 3.32 -5.77
C ALA A 58 -6.73 2.32 -6.89
N LYS A 59 -6.03 2.42 -8.03
CA LYS A 59 -6.18 1.46 -9.14
C LYS A 59 -5.84 0.04 -8.69
N LYS A 60 -4.78 -0.15 -7.91
CA LYS A 60 -4.40 -1.49 -7.43
C LYS A 60 -5.43 -2.07 -6.46
N PHE A 61 -5.99 -1.25 -5.57
CA PHE A 61 -7.05 -1.66 -4.64
C PHE A 61 -8.32 -2.06 -5.38
N LEU A 62 -8.80 -1.20 -6.29
CA LEU A 62 -10.02 -1.43 -7.05
C LEU A 62 -9.89 -2.55 -8.08
N GLY A 63 -8.68 -2.79 -8.60
CA GLY A 63 -8.41 -3.90 -9.53
C GLY A 63 -8.58 -5.30 -8.92
N TRP A 64 -8.73 -5.43 -7.60
CA TRP A 64 -9.08 -6.70 -6.95
C TRP A 64 -10.59 -6.91 -6.79
N ARG A 65 -11.40 -5.87 -7.01
CA ARG A 65 -12.85 -5.90 -6.76
C ARG A 65 -13.52 -7.06 -7.48
N GLU A 66 -13.27 -7.23 -8.78
CA GLU A 66 -13.91 -8.27 -9.58
C GLU A 66 -13.61 -9.67 -9.04
N LYS A 67 -12.34 -9.95 -8.74
CA LYS A 67 -11.91 -11.25 -8.20
C LYS A 67 -12.54 -11.58 -6.85
N VAL A 68 -12.73 -10.57 -6.01
CA VAL A 68 -13.42 -10.73 -4.72
C VAL A 68 -14.92 -10.97 -4.91
N LEU A 69 -15.54 -10.38 -5.94
CA LEU A 69 -16.96 -10.59 -6.27
C LEU A 69 -17.22 -11.95 -6.92
N THR A 70 -16.26 -12.50 -7.68
CA THR A 70 -16.38 -13.80 -8.34
C THR A 70 -16.01 -14.99 -7.45
N HIS A 71 -15.52 -14.73 -6.22
CA HIS A 71 -15.05 -15.76 -5.27
C HIS A 71 -14.02 -16.72 -5.85
N GLU A 72 -13.11 -16.22 -6.70
CA GLU A 72 -12.09 -17.07 -7.34
C GLU A 72 -11.24 -17.80 -6.29
N GLU A 73 -10.66 -17.07 -5.34
CA GLU A 73 -9.75 -17.63 -4.35
C GLU A 73 -9.85 -16.89 -3.00
N VAL A 74 -9.64 -17.61 -1.88
CA VAL A 74 -9.53 -17.00 -0.52
C VAL A 74 -8.44 -15.93 -0.49
N GLU A 75 -7.37 -16.13 -1.25
CA GLU A 75 -6.25 -15.19 -1.35
C GLU A 75 -6.61 -13.84 -2.00
N ASP A 76 -7.70 -13.74 -2.75
CA ASP A 76 -8.09 -12.47 -3.38
C ASP A 76 -8.58 -11.45 -2.36
N VAL A 77 -9.31 -11.91 -1.32
CA VAL A 77 -9.68 -11.08 -0.16
C VAL A 77 -8.43 -10.59 0.57
N HIS A 78 -7.45 -11.47 0.77
CA HIS A 78 -6.18 -11.11 1.40
C HIS A 78 -5.43 -10.04 0.59
N LYS A 79 -5.31 -10.22 -0.73
CA LYS A 79 -4.63 -9.27 -1.62
C LYS A 79 -5.34 -7.92 -1.68
N MET A 80 -6.68 -7.91 -1.71
CA MET A 80 -7.45 -6.66 -1.66
C MET A 80 -7.28 -5.95 -0.32
N ARG A 81 -7.24 -6.68 0.81
CA ARG A 81 -6.95 -6.13 2.14
C ARG A 81 -5.55 -5.51 2.21
N VAL A 82 -4.54 -6.18 1.67
CA VAL A 82 -3.17 -5.62 1.60
C VAL A 82 -3.15 -4.35 0.77
N ALA A 83 -3.86 -4.33 -0.37
CA ALA A 83 -3.97 -3.14 -1.21
C ALA A 83 -4.70 -1.99 -0.50
N SER A 84 -5.76 -2.26 0.25
CA SER A 84 -6.50 -1.26 1.01
C SER A 84 -5.66 -0.63 2.13
N ARG A 85 -4.88 -1.45 2.87
CA ARG A 85 -3.94 -0.96 3.90
C ARG A 85 -2.89 -0.03 3.29
N ARG A 86 -2.31 -0.42 2.15
CA ARG A 86 -1.30 0.40 1.43
C ARG A 86 -1.91 1.70 0.92
N LEU A 87 -3.13 1.66 0.38
CA LEU A 87 -3.85 2.86 -0.04
C LEU A 87 -4.07 3.80 1.14
N ARG A 88 -4.57 3.30 2.28
CA ARG A 88 -4.78 4.12 3.48
C ARG A 88 -3.50 4.76 4.00
N ALA A 89 -2.41 3.99 4.12
CA ALA A 89 -1.12 4.54 4.51
C ALA A 89 -0.65 5.64 3.57
N THR A 90 -0.90 5.50 2.26
CA THR A 90 -0.61 6.55 1.27
C THR A 90 -1.52 7.77 1.47
N MET A 91 -2.81 7.56 1.73
CA MET A 91 -3.74 8.65 2.05
C MET A 91 -3.29 9.41 3.30
N ASP A 92 -2.94 8.70 4.37
CA ASP A 92 -2.46 9.31 5.61
C ASP A 92 -1.17 10.13 5.37
N ALA A 93 -0.22 9.60 4.59
CA ALA A 93 1.02 10.29 4.26
C ALA A 93 0.83 11.59 3.46
N TYR A 94 -0.21 11.65 2.61
CA TYR A 94 -0.52 12.81 1.76
C TYR A 94 -1.72 13.63 2.26
N GLU A 95 -2.22 13.37 3.47
CA GLU A 95 -3.28 14.16 4.10
C GLU A 95 -2.93 15.66 4.16
N PRO A 96 -1.71 16.09 4.53
CA PRO A 96 -1.36 17.51 4.58
C PRO A 96 -1.43 18.22 3.23
N ALA A 97 -1.25 17.49 2.12
CA ALA A 97 -1.33 18.02 0.76
C ALA A 97 -2.75 17.92 0.15
N SER A 98 -3.71 17.38 0.90
CA SER A 98 -5.05 17.06 0.41
C SER A 98 -6.10 18.09 0.86
N LYS A 99 -7.11 18.28 0.00
CA LYS A 99 -8.33 19.02 0.36
C LYS A 99 -9.12 18.21 1.39
N ALA A 100 -9.34 18.79 2.58
CA ALA A 100 -9.94 18.11 3.71
C ALA A 100 -11.28 17.40 3.41
N LYS A 101 -12.21 18.06 2.71
CA LYS A 101 -13.54 17.48 2.43
C LYS A 101 -13.50 16.29 1.46
N PRO A 102 -12.91 16.38 0.25
CA PRO A 102 -12.71 15.22 -0.62
C PRO A 102 -11.94 14.09 0.03
N PHE A 103 -10.86 14.42 0.76
CA PHE A 103 -10.05 13.46 1.50
C PHE A 103 -10.89 12.65 2.49
N LYS A 104 -11.61 13.32 3.38
CA LYS A 104 -12.45 12.68 4.40
C LYS A 104 -13.53 11.79 3.78
N GLN A 105 -14.11 12.19 2.64
CA GLN A 105 -15.10 11.38 1.93
C GLN A 105 -14.48 10.12 1.32
N ALA A 106 -13.36 10.24 0.59
CA ALA A 106 -12.65 9.10 0.02
C ALA A 106 -12.17 8.14 1.11
N TYR A 107 -11.58 8.69 2.19
CA TYR A 107 -11.02 7.92 3.28
C TYR A 107 -12.08 7.06 3.97
N ARG A 108 -13.28 7.60 4.18
CA ARG A 108 -14.42 6.86 4.75
C ARG A 108 -14.83 5.66 3.91
N GLU A 109 -14.88 5.80 2.58
CA GLU A 109 -15.24 4.72 1.67
C GLU A 109 -14.17 3.61 1.65
N VAL A 110 -12.89 4.00 1.58
CA VAL A 110 -11.76 3.05 1.64
C VAL A 110 -11.70 2.38 3.01
N LYS A 111 -11.94 3.11 4.10
CA LYS A 111 -11.99 2.56 5.46
C LYS A 111 -13.09 1.51 5.58
N LYS A 112 -14.31 1.83 5.13
CA LYS A 112 -15.43 0.88 5.22
C LYS A 112 -15.15 -0.41 4.44
N ALA A 113 -14.53 -0.31 3.26
CA ALA A 113 -14.08 -1.48 2.52
C ALA A 113 -13.03 -2.28 3.30
N ALA A 114 -12.03 -1.58 3.86
CA ALA A 114 -10.95 -2.20 4.63
C ALA A 114 -11.45 -2.91 5.89
N ASP A 115 -12.45 -2.36 6.57
CA ASP A 115 -13.05 -2.97 7.77
C ASP A 115 -13.76 -4.29 7.39
N LEU A 116 -14.55 -4.30 6.31
CA LEU A 116 -15.25 -5.51 5.83
C LEU A 116 -14.27 -6.61 5.36
N LEU A 117 -13.28 -6.24 4.55
CA LEU A 117 -12.16 -7.12 4.18
C LEU A 117 -11.41 -7.64 5.41
N GLY A 118 -11.37 -6.81 6.46
CA GLY A 118 -10.82 -7.12 7.77
C GLY A 118 -11.48 -8.36 8.37
N ILE A 119 -12.78 -8.25 8.58
CA ILE A 119 -13.62 -9.27 9.21
C ILE A 119 -13.54 -10.61 8.46
N VAL A 120 -13.66 -10.60 7.12
CA VAL A 120 -13.58 -11.83 6.33
C VAL A 120 -12.22 -12.51 6.51
N ARG A 121 -11.12 -11.75 6.35
CA ARG A 121 -9.78 -12.33 6.45
C ARG A 121 -9.44 -12.79 7.87
N ASP A 122 -9.89 -12.07 8.89
CA ASP A 122 -9.66 -12.48 10.28
C ASP A 122 -10.41 -13.79 10.57
N THR A 123 -11.59 -13.98 9.98
CA THR A 123 -12.33 -15.25 10.05
C THR A 123 -11.59 -16.37 9.32
N ASP A 124 -11.04 -16.13 8.12
CA ASP A 124 -10.23 -17.14 7.41
C ASP A 124 -9.03 -17.59 8.26
N VAL A 125 -8.33 -16.64 8.90
CA VAL A 125 -7.19 -16.94 9.79
C VAL A 125 -7.62 -17.70 11.04
N MET A 126 -8.75 -17.33 11.66
CA MET A 126 -9.30 -18.06 12.80
C MET A 126 -9.67 -19.51 12.43
N THR A 127 -10.36 -19.71 11.30
CA THR A 127 -10.73 -21.05 10.82
C THR A 127 -9.49 -21.89 10.57
N GLN A 128 -8.47 -21.34 9.91
CA GLN A 128 -7.21 -22.04 9.68
C GLN A 128 -6.54 -22.43 11.01
N HIS A 129 -6.45 -21.49 11.95
CA HIS A 129 -5.80 -21.75 13.24
C HIS A 129 -6.50 -22.85 14.03
N VAL A 130 -7.83 -22.86 14.08
CA VAL A 130 -8.59 -23.94 14.74
C VAL A 130 -8.41 -25.27 14.01
N GLY A 131 -8.36 -25.26 12.67
CA GLY A 131 -8.06 -26.45 11.88
C GLY A 131 -6.68 -27.03 12.16
N ASP A 132 -5.66 -26.19 12.32
CA ASP A 132 -4.30 -26.62 12.66
C ASP A 132 -4.23 -27.22 14.08
N LEU A 133 -5.02 -26.70 15.03
CA LEU A 133 -5.14 -27.24 16.38
C LEU A 133 -5.89 -28.57 16.40
N LEU A 134 -6.94 -28.71 15.59
CA LEU A 134 -7.72 -29.95 15.45
C LEU A 134 -6.85 -31.14 15.05
N GLN A 135 -5.83 -30.93 14.23
CA GLN A 135 -4.88 -31.99 13.83
C GLN A 135 -4.07 -32.56 14.99
N GLN A 136 -3.99 -31.84 16.11
CA GLN A 136 -3.21 -32.20 17.30
C GLN A 136 -4.09 -32.49 18.51
N ALA A 137 -5.42 -32.41 18.36
CA ALA A 137 -6.37 -32.50 19.46
C ALA A 137 -6.61 -33.96 19.91
N PRO A 138 -6.84 -34.21 21.22
CA PRO A 138 -7.38 -35.47 21.69
C PRO A 138 -8.78 -35.74 21.13
N ASN A 139 -9.16 -37.02 21.03
CA ASN A 139 -10.45 -37.43 20.47
C ASN A 139 -11.66 -36.78 21.17
N GLU A 140 -11.57 -36.49 22.46
CA GLU A 140 -12.68 -35.87 23.20
C GLU A 140 -12.97 -34.42 22.79
N GLU A 141 -12.01 -33.71 22.21
CA GLU A 141 -12.14 -32.29 21.83
C GLU A 141 -12.50 -32.09 20.35
N THR A 142 -12.32 -33.12 19.52
CA THR A 142 -12.49 -33.09 18.06
C THR A 142 -13.88 -32.60 17.64
N GLU A 143 -14.95 -33.10 18.26
CA GLU A 143 -16.32 -32.72 17.90
C GLU A 143 -16.60 -31.24 18.19
N GLY A 144 -16.13 -30.73 19.32
CA GLY A 144 -16.29 -29.33 19.70
C GLY A 144 -15.50 -28.38 18.79
N MET A 145 -14.29 -28.76 18.41
CA MET A 145 -13.48 -28.00 17.46
C MET A 145 -14.07 -28.01 16.05
N GLN A 146 -14.59 -29.15 15.58
CA GLN A 146 -15.27 -29.24 14.29
C GLN A 146 -16.51 -28.34 14.26
N TRP A 147 -17.33 -28.36 15.32
CA TRP A 147 -18.48 -27.46 15.45
C TRP A 147 -18.08 -25.98 15.37
N LEU A 148 -16.94 -25.60 15.98
CA LEU A 148 -16.42 -24.24 15.90
C LEU A 148 -15.98 -23.87 14.48
N ILE A 149 -15.31 -24.77 13.77
CA ILE A 149 -14.91 -24.58 12.36
C ILE A 149 -16.14 -24.36 11.48
N ASP A 150 -17.20 -25.16 11.67
CA ASP A 150 -18.44 -25.04 10.91
C ASP A 150 -19.12 -23.69 11.17
N ARG A 151 -19.12 -23.25 12.44
CA ARG A 151 -19.66 -21.94 12.84
C ARG A 151 -18.86 -20.79 12.24
N LEU A 152 -17.53 -20.85 12.25
CA LEU A 152 -16.67 -19.85 11.62
C LEU A 152 -16.87 -19.82 10.11
N SER A 153 -17.05 -20.97 9.47
CA SER A 153 -17.32 -21.07 8.02
C SER A 153 -18.65 -20.42 7.64
N ALA A 154 -19.70 -20.65 8.44
CA ALA A 154 -21.00 -19.99 8.26
C ALA A 154 -20.90 -18.47 8.46
N TYR A 155 -20.18 -18.03 9.50
CA TYR A 155 -19.94 -16.61 9.76
C TYR A 155 -19.15 -15.95 8.61
N ARG A 156 -18.08 -16.60 8.13
CA ARG A 156 -17.28 -16.15 6.98
C ARG A 156 -18.16 -15.92 5.77
N LYS A 157 -19.05 -16.87 5.44
CA LYS A 157 -19.98 -16.76 4.31
C LYS A 157 -20.92 -15.56 4.44
N GLN A 158 -21.44 -15.31 5.64
CA GLN A 158 -22.27 -14.14 5.91
C GLN A 158 -21.51 -12.83 5.70
N GLN A 159 -20.29 -12.72 6.22
CA GLN A 159 -19.48 -11.51 6.12
C GLN A 159 -18.99 -11.27 4.69
N GLN A 160 -18.72 -12.34 3.96
CA GLN A 160 -18.40 -12.29 2.53
C GLN A 160 -19.58 -11.70 1.73
N GLN A 161 -20.82 -12.10 2.00
CA GLN A 161 -21.99 -11.48 1.36
C GLN A 161 -22.10 -9.98 1.67
N VAL A 162 -21.88 -9.57 2.92
CA VAL A 162 -21.90 -8.15 3.30
C VAL A 162 -20.81 -7.36 2.57
N LEU A 163 -19.62 -7.96 2.41
CA LEU A 163 -18.52 -7.38 1.64
C LEU A 163 -18.90 -7.23 0.15
N GLU A 164 -19.47 -8.27 -0.46
CA GLU A 164 -19.96 -8.23 -1.84
C GLU A 164 -21.02 -7.18 -2.07
N ASP A 165 -22.06 -7.15 -1.24
CA ASP A 165 -23.14 -6.17 -1.35
C ASP A 165 -22.56 -4.75 -1.28
N TYR A 166 -21.58 -4.53 -0.39
CA TYR A 166 -20.89 -3.26 -0.33
C TYR A 166 -20.07 -2.95 -1.60
N LEU A 167 -19.31 -3.93 -2.11
CA LEU A 167 -18.46 -3.76 -3.30
C LEU A 167 -19.27 -3.61 -4.60
N GLN A 168 -20.42 -4.27 -4.71
CA GLN A 168 -21.34 -4.14 -5.85
C GLN A 168 -21.93 -2.73 -5.90
N ASN A 169 -22.34 -2.21 -4.75
CA ASN A 169 -22.91 -0.86 -4.62
C ASN A 169 -21.86 0.26 -4.55
N ALA A 170 -20.58 -0.09 -4.40
CA ALA A 170 -19.49 0.87 -4.42
C ALA A 170 -19.24 1.36 -5.85
N ASP A 171 -19.50 2.65 -6.09
CA ASP A 171 -19.17 3.31 -7.35
C ASP A 171 -17.65 3.51 -7.46
N GLU A 172 -17.00 2.61 -8.20
CA GLU A 172 -15.56 2.62 -8.46
C GLU A 172 -15.10 3.97 -9.02
N LYS A 173 -15.84 4.50 -9.99
CA LYS A 173 -15.51 5.75 -10.67
C LYS A 173 -15.57 6.90 -9.68
N LYS A 174 -16.58 6.93 -8.81
CA LYS A 174 -16.72 7.93 -7.74
C LYS A 174 -15.59 7.84 -6.72
N ILE A 175 -15.17 6.64 -6.30
CA ILE A 175 -14.01 6.49 -5.40
C ILE A 175 -12.75 7.00 -6.09
N GLN A 176 -12.50 6.62 -7.34
CA GLN A 176 -11.35 7.10 -8.10
C GLN A 176 -11.36 8.63 -8.27
N ASP A 177 -12.51 9.21 -8.60
CA ASP A 177 -12.64 10.65 -8.86
C ASP A 177 -12.53 11.47 -7.56
N LYS A 178 -13.03 10.95 -6.44
CA LYS A 178 -12.77 11.52 -5.11
C LYS A 178 -11.28 11.47 -4.77
N ILE A 179 -10.60 10.34 -4.99
CA ILE A 179 -9.16 10.22 -4.73
C ILE A 179 -8.36 11.18 -5.64
N LYS A 180 -8.70 11.28 -6.93
CA LYS A 180 -8.07 12.23 -7.87
C LYS A 180 -8.28 13.69 -7.47
N SER A 181 -9.41 14.01 -6.84
CA SER A 181 -9.73 15.38 -6.41
C SER A 181 -9.21 15.72 -5.00
N CYS A 182 -8.62 14.76 -4.28
CA CYS A 182 -7.98 15.00 -2.98
C CYS A 182 -6.81 15.96 -3.11
N ILE A 183 -5.91 15.72 -4.06
CA ILE A 183 -4.73 16.56 -4.26
C ILE A 183 -4.99 17.51 -5.44
N PRO A 184 -4.90 18.84 -5.25
CA PRO A 184 -5.09 19.80 -6.34
C PRO A 184 -4.06 19.57 -7.46
N LYS A 185 -4.46 19.80 -8.71
CA LYS A 185 -3.50 19.97 -9.81
C LYS A 185 -2.70 21.22 -9.46
N GLY A 186 -1.37 21.10 -9.37
CA GLY A 186 -0.51 22.25 -9.08
C GLY A 186 -0.89 23.43 -9.97
N ALA A 187 -1.04 24.60 -9.37
CA ALA A 187 -0.92 25.82 -10.15
C ALA A 187 0.49 25.79 -10.71
N SER A 188 0.65 25.94 -12.02
CA SER A 188 1.95 26.26 -12.58
C SER A 188 2.52 27.41 -11.75
N SER A 189 3.74 27.24 -11.25
CA SER A 189 4.50 28.29 -10.59
C SER A 189 4.79 29.41 -11.59
N ASN A 190 3.81 30.27 -11.86
CA ASN A 190 4.05 31.62 -12.37
C ASN A 190 4.25 32.53 -11.16
N GLY A 191 5.36 32.31 -10.47
CA GLY A 191 6.04 33.37 -9.75
C GLY A 191 7.04 34.00 -10.72
N GLN A 192 6.58 34.99 -11.49
CA GLN A 192 7.48 35.94 -12.13
C GLN A 192 6.94 37.35 -11.89
N SER A 193 7.72 38.05 -11.06
CA SER A 193 8.03 39.49 -11.03
C SER A 193 6.91 40.47 -10.69
#